data_AF-A0AAT9PFV8-F1
#
_entry.id   AF-A0AAT9PFV8-F1
#
_cell.length_a   1.000
_cell.length_b   1.000
_cell.length_c   1.000
_cell.angle_alpha   90.00
_cell.angle_beta   90.00
_cell.angle_gamma   90.00
#
_symmetry.space_group_name_H-M   'P 1'
#
loop_
_entity.id
_entity.type
_entity.pdbx_description
1 polymer ?
#
loop_
_entity_poly.entity_id
_entity_poly.type
_entity_poly.pdbx_seq_one_letter_code
_entity_poly.pdbx_strand_id
1 'polypeptide(L)'
;MRCIVKKKDGTTVQDTGYQKNMFLNTGLDFFGGGHGDDIFAHCVIGAGEDAPEATQDKLVSFVAKNNSIEADDRGSEPYLSGDQEFKVWRSSTYRFEDISGESISEVGLASEFVSEDEYHLCTRALIKSAEGEPITITLKEDEVLEITYRIWQVFDLSDKDFSIKITDDIGGEKLYNARCRLSGIGDEGAYYEYKAGMAFAEDTEYSSETYNGFYSYAGDIGEVTGVPSINMGEAASVTLSDYEEGSYTRDMSIFFGLDDARFPVRSVLVPTTMGNYQIQYGSQQSDDPIPKSKNDTLTVPIRFTWSRYEGDLNVTE
;
A
#
# COMPACT_ATOMS: atom_id res chain seq x y z
N MET A 1 -1.50 13.70 9.33
CA MET A 1 -0.68 14.89 9.00
C MET A 1 -0.38 15.70 10.24
N ARG A 2 0.73 16.42 10.27
CA ARG A 2 1.05 17.47 11.25
C ARG A 2 1.66 18.67 10.51
N CYS A 3 1.26 19.88 10.89
CA CYS A 3 1.76 21.14 10.34
C CYS A 3 2.52 21.89 11.43
N ILE A 4 3.75 22.30 11.15
CA ILE A 4 4.59 23.09 12.07
C ILE A 4 5.03 24.36 11.36
N VAL A 5 4.70 25.51 11.94
CA VAL A 5 5.26 26.79 11.52
C VAL A 5 6.51 27.04 12.34
N LYS A 6 7.64 27.24 11.67
CA LYS A 6 8.91 27.59 12.30
C LYS A 6 9.42 28.91 11.80
N LYS A 7 10.13 29.64 12.64
CA LYS A 7 11.00 30.72 12.18
C LYS A 7 12.25 30.15 11.52
N LYS A 8 12.91 30.94 10.69
CA LYS A 8 14.21 30.61 10.08
C LYS A 8 15.32 30.33 11.10
N ASP A 9 15.17 30.78 12.36
CA ASP A 9 16.07 30.44 13.48
C ASP A 9 15.79 29.07 14.13
N GLY A 10 14.76 28.35 13.67
CA GLY A 10 14.34 27.04 14.16
C GLY A 10 13.27 27.08 15.25
N THR A 11 12.90 28.26 15.77
CA THR A 11 11.86 28.39 16.81
C THR A 11 10.50 27.98 16.27
N THR A 12 9.82 27.08 16.97
CA THR A 12 8.43 26.71 16.64
C THR A 12 7.46 27.81 17.05
N VAL A 13 6.67 28.29 16.10
CA VAL A 13 5.63 29.31 16.29
C VAL A 13 4.28 28.65 16.53
N GLN A 14 4.00 27.59 15.78
CA GLN A 14 2.73 26.86 15.83
C GLN A 14 2.96 25.40 15.47
N ASP A 15 2.21 24.52 16.11
CA ASP A 15 2.20 23.09 15.84
C ASP A 15 0.77 22.59 16.00
N THR A 16 0.23 21.97 14.95
CA THR A 16 -1.14 21.46 14.96
C THR A 16 -1.27 20.12 15.67
N GLY A 17 -0.16 19.44 15.95
CA GLY A 17 -0.16 18.02 16.25
C GLY A 17 -0.67 17.18 15.06
N TYR A 18 -0.78 15.87 15.28
CA TYR A 18 -1.30 14.96 14.26
C TYR A 18 -2.82 15.01 14.15
N GLN A 19 -3.28 15.12 12.90
CA GLN A 19 -4.68 15.07 12.51
C GLN A 19 -4.93 13.98 11.45
N LYS A 20 -6.15 13.41 11.47
CA LYS A 20 -6.63 12.43 10.49
C LYS A 20 -7.02 13.14 9.20
N ASN A 21 -6.65 12.52 8.08
CA ASN A 21 -6.87 13.05 6.73
C ASN A 21 -7.86 12.17 5.98
N MET A 22 -8.47 12.70 4.92
CA MET A 22 -9.32 11.95 4.01
C MET A 22 -8.48 11.35 2.89
N PHE A 23 -8.57 10.04 2.69
CA PHE A 23 -8.18 9.41 1.43
C PHE A 23 -9.29 9.64 0.40
N LEU A 24 -8.96 10.22 -0.75
CA LEU A 24 -9.91 10.46 -1.84
C LEU A 24 -10.12 9.19 -2.66
N ASN A 25 -11.18 9.14 -3.47
CA ASN A 25 -11.45 8.01 -4.35
C ASN A 25 -10.29 7.84 -5.33
N THR A 26 -9.84 8.94 -5.92
CA THR A 26 -8.62 9.04 -6.73
C THR A 26 -7.38 8.49 -6.01
N GLY A 27 -7.26 8.67 -4.70
CA GLY A 27 -6.18 8.09 -3.90
C GLY A 27 -6.28 6.58 -3.72
N LEU A 28 -7.50 6.03 -3.67
CA LEU A 28 -7.69 4.58 -3.75
C LEU A 28 -7.42 4.08 -5.17
N ASP A 29 -7.76 4.85 -6.19
CA ASP A 29 -7.50 4.50 -7.59
C ASP A 29 -6.01 4.50 -7.92
N PHE A 30 -5.23 5.41 -7.32
CA PHE A 30 -3.78 5.45 -7.41
C PHE A 30 -3.13 4.09 -7.08
N PHE A 31 -3.64 3.40 -6.05
CA PHE A 31 -3.12 2.08 -5.67
C PHE A 31 -3.34 1.03 -6.75
N GLY A 32 -4.28 1.22 -7.67
CA GLY A 32 -4.44 0.40 -8.85
C GLY A 32 -3.35 0.58 -9.91
N GLY A 33 -2.62 1.70 -9.86
CA GLY A 33 -1.57 2.09 -10.82
C GLY A 33 -2.06 3.10 -11.86
N GLY A 34 -1.14 3.53 -12.74
CA GLY A 34 -1.44 4.45 -13.85
C GLY A 34 -1.31 5.94 -13.54
N HIS A 35 -0.98 6.29 -12.29
CA HIS A 35 -0.81 7.67 -11.81
C HIS A 35 0.44 7.78 -10.91
N GLY A 36 1.60 7.39 -11.43
CA GLY A 36 2.85 7.30 -10.69
C GLY A 36 2.94 6.07 -9.78
N ASP A 37 4.05 5.98 -9.04
CA ASP A 37 4.39 4.79 -8.23
C ASP A 37 4.41 5.05 -6.71
N ASP A 38 4.45 6.32 -6.28
CA ASP A 38 4.54 6.73 -4.88
C ASP A 38 3.57 7.87 -4.55
N ILE A 39 2.68 7.64 -3.58
CA ILE A 39 1.72 8.64 -3.10
C ILE A 39 2.41 9.87 -2.47
N PHE A 40 3.64 9.73 -2.00
CA PHE A 40 4.46 10.80 -1.43
C PHE A 40 5.22 11.62 -2.48
N ALA A 41 4.96 11.42 -3.78
CA ALA A 41 5.64 12.17 -4.85
C ALA A 41 5.50 13.68 -4.70
N HIS A 42 4.31 14.16 -4.30
CA HIS A 42 4.04 15.58 -4.12
C HIS A 42 3.22 15.86 -2.87
N CYS A 43 3.60 16.90 -2.13
CA CYS A 43 2.75 17.55 -1.14
C CYS A 43 2.24 18.86 -1.74
N VAL A 44 0.93 19.08 -1.66
CA VAL A 44 0.25 20.27 -2.19
C VAL A 44 -0.49 20.98 -1.07
N ILE A 45 -0.45 22.31 -1.06
CA ILE A 45 -1.12 23.16 -0.08
C ILE A 45 -2.07 24.13 -0.78
N GLY A 46 -3.12 24.53 -0.07
CA GLY A 46 -4.18 25.39 -0.59
C GLY A 46 -4.88 26.24 0.45
N ALA A 47 -5.85 27.03 -0.02
CA ALA A 47 -6.64 28.00 0.73
C ALA A 47 -8.13 27.62 0.86
N GLY A 48 -8.48 26.37 0.57
CA GLY A 48 -9.85 25.85 0.69
C GLY A 48 -10.36 25.73 2.12
N GLU A 49 -11.65 26.00 2.30
CA GLU A 49 -12.34 25.87 3.60
C GLU A 49 -13.40 24.75 3.63
N ASP A 50 -13.74 24.18 2.46
CA ASP A 50 -14.74 23.12 2.39
C ASP A 50 -14.23 21.85 3.08
N ALA A 51 -15.13 21.18 3.80
CA ALA A 51 -14.84 19.90 4.43
C ALA A 51 -14.34 18.87 3.39
N PRO A 52 -13.33 18.04 3.70
CA PRO A 52 -12.86 17.01 2.78
C PRO A 52 -13.94 15.96 2.48
N GLU A 53 -14.19 15.72 1.20
CA GLU A 53 -15.12 14.71 0.71
C GLU A 53 -14.39 13.72 -0.20
N ALA A 54 -14.74 12.44 -0.10
CA ALA A 54 -14.07 11.36 -0.83
C ALA A 54 -14.13 11.50 -2.37
N THR A 55 -15.13 12.22 -2.89
CA THR A 55 -15.34 12.43 -4.33
C THR A 55 -14.57 13.61 -4.90
N GLN A 56 -13.87 14.38 -4.06
CA GLN A 56 -12.98 15.44 -4.54
C GLN A 56 -11.76 14.84 -5.24
N ASP A 57 -11.25 15.54 -6.24
CA ASP A 57 -10.10 15.15 -7.06
C ASP A 57 -8.98 16.21 -7.05
N LYS A 58 -9.23 17.38 -6.42
CA LYS A 58 -8.30 18.50 -6.29
C LYS A 58 -8.47 19.23 -4.96
N LEU A 59 -7.48 20.06 -4.62
CA LEU A 59 -7.63 21.09 -3.60
C LEU A 59 -8.68 22.10 -4.08
N VAL A 60 -9.40 22.70 -3.14
CA VAL A 60 -10.44 23.69 -3.46
C VAL A 60 -9.81 24.96 -4.02
N SER A 61 -8.65 25.36 -3.49
CA SER A 61 -7.87 26.48 -4.01
C SER A 61 -6.38 26.19 -3.86
N PHE A 62 -5.74 25.73 -4.92
CA PHE A 62 -4.30 25.47 -4.94
C PHE A 62 -3.49 26.75 -4.64
N VAL A 63 -2.41 26.62 -3.85
CA VAL A 63 -1.46 27.69 -3.55
C VAL A 63 -0.06 27.30 -4.00
N ALA A 64 0.44 26.15 -3.56
CA ALA A 64 1.79 25.70 -3.89
C ALA A 64 1.94 24.18 -3.80
N LYS A 65 3.02 23.69 -4.40
CA LYS A 65 3.46 22.30 -4.30
C LYS A 65 4.92 22.20 -3.87
N ASN A 66 5.27 21.08 -3.25
CA ASN A 66 6.66 20.65 -3.07
C ASN A 66 6.78 19.13 -3.32
N ASN A 67 7.89 18.72 -3.87
CA ASN A 67 8.23 17.32 -4.18
C ASN A 67 9.59 16.89 -3.59
N SER A 68 10.27 17.78 -2.85
CA SER A 68 11.47 17.47 -2.10
C SER A 68 11.08 16.98 -0.71
N ILE A 69 11.47 15.75 -0.39
CA ILE A 69 11.31 15.15 0.94
C ILE A 69 12.52 15.52 1.80
N GLU A 70 12.30 16.29 2.86
CA GLU A 70 13.33 16.76 3.79
C GLU A 70 13.69 15.68 4.83
N ALA A 71 12.70 14.87 5.21
CA ALA A 71 12.87 13.74 6.10
C ALA A 71 11.87 12.65 5.72
N ASP A 72 12.32 11.40 5.75
CA ASP A 72 11.49 10.22 5.51
C ASP A 72 11.75 9.24 6.64
N ASP A 73 10.68 8.70 7.22
CA ASP A 73 10.72 7.71 8.28
C ASP A 73 9.64 6.66 8.05
N ARG A 74 9.85 5.46 8.58
CA ARG A 74 8.97 4.32 8.34
C ARG A 74 9.07 3.33 9.48
N GLY A 75 7.99 2.59 9.69
CA GLY A 75 7.99 1.57 10.72
C GLY A 75 6.71 0.76 10.74
N SER A 76 6.61 -0.06 11.77
CA SER A 76 5.47 -0.93 12.02
C SER A 76 5.09 -0.92 13.50
N GLU A 77 3.83 -1.22 13.78
CA GLU A 77 3.45 -1.62 15.12
C GLU A 77 4.03 -3.01 15.42
N PRO A 78 4.46 -3.28 16.67
CA PRO A 78 4.97 -4.59 17.03
C PRO A 78 3.86 -5.62 16.88
N TYR A 79 4.13 -6.67 16.10
CA TYR A 79 3.23 -7.81 16.01
C TYR A 79 3.28 -8.65 17.29
N LEU A 80 2.11 -8.90 17.87
CA LEU A 80 1.91 -9.79 19.01
C LEU A 80 1.04 -10.98 18.58
N SER A 81 1.35 -12.15 19.12
CA SER A 81 0.57 -13.36 18.85
C SER A 81 -0.89 -13.16 19.30
N GLY A 82 -1.82 -13.29 18.35
CA GLY A 82 -3.25 -13.07 18.58
C GLY A 82 -3.79 -11.75 18.03
N ASP A 83 -2.92 -10.88 17.49
CA ASP A 83 -3.36 -9.66 16.80
C ASP A 83 -4.25 -10.00 15.59
N GLN A 84 -5.24 -9.15 15.35
CA GLN A 84 -6.14 -9.28 14.19
C GLN A 84 -5.64 -8.49 12.98
N GLU A 85 -4.78 -7.51 13.22
CA GLU A 85 -4.28 -6.58 12.21
C GLU A 85 -2.77 -6.43 12.36
N PHE A 86 -2.10 -6.20 11.24
CA PHE A 86 -0.73 -5.72 11.22
C PHE A 86 -0.69 -4.35 10.55
N LYS A 87 0.00 -3.40 11.17
CA LYS A 87 -0.01 -1.99 10.77
C LYS A 87 1.39 -1.51 10.50
N VAL A 88 1.60 -0.97 9.31
CA VAL A 88 2.84 -0.30 8.92
C VAL A 88 2.56 1.12 8.49
N TRP A 89 3.58 1.97 8.58
CA TRP A 89 3.47 3.36 8.23
C TRP A 89 4.73 3.87 7.54
N ARG A 90 4.53 4.89 6.71
CA ARG A 90 5.57 5.76 6.18
C ARG A 90 5.20 7.20 6.45
N SER A 91 6.19 8.02 6.79
CA SER A 91 6.06 9.41 7.14
C SER A 91 7.07 10.24 6.35
N SER A 92 6.61 11.24 5.60
CA SER A 92 7.49 12.14 4.85
C SER A 92 7.23 13.59 5.24
N THR A 93 8.30 14.36 5.40
CA THR A 93 8.25 15.79 5.75
C THR A 93 8.63 16.65 4.55
N TYR A 94 7.80 17.65 4.28
CA TYR A 94 7.99 18.64 3.22
C TYR A 94 8.09 20.02 3.85
N ARG A 95 8.92 20.89 3.27
CA ARG A 95 9.12 22.25 3.74
C ARG A 95 8.73 23.26 2.68
N PHE A 96 7.84 24.18 3.03
CA PHE A 96 7.42 25.27 2.16
C PHE A 96 8.03 26.57 2.65
N GLU A 97 8.72 27.24 1.73
CA GLU A 97 9.37 28.53 1.92
C GLU A 97 8.85 29.51 0.86
N ASP A 98 9.13 30.80 1.05
CA ASP A 98 8.84 31.86 0.07
C ASP A 98 7.35 31.98 -0.36
N ILE A 99 6.43 31.57 0.52
CA ILE A 99 4.97 31.71 0.37
C ILE A 99 4.37 32.67 1.41
N SER A 100 5.15 33.66 1.86
CA SER A 100 4.71 34.59 2.91
C SER A 100 3.52 35.43 2.46
N GLY A 101 2.55 35.60 3.35
CA GLY A 101 1.30 36.32 3.07
C GLY A 101 0.19 35.46 2.47
N GLU A 102 0.50 34.23 2.00
CA GLU A 102 -0.52 33.30 1.52
C GLU A 102 -1.34 32.74 2.68
N SER A 103 -2.62 32.46 2.41
CA SER A 103 -3.53 31.81 3.36
C SER A 103 -3.55 30.31 3.08
N ILE A 104 -3.16 29.51 4.08
CA ILE A 104 -3.01 28.07 3.94
C ILE A 104 -3.95 27.37 4.92
N SER A 105 -4.95 26.68 4.42
CA SER A 105 -6.01 26.03 5.22
C SER A 105 -6.28 24.59 4.81
N GLU A 106 -5.72 24.13 3.69
CA GLU A 106 -5.83 22.74 3.25
C GLU A 106 -4.49 22.19 2.76
N VAL A 107 -4.36 20.87 2.85
CA VAL A 107 -3.18 20.15 2.38
C VAL A 107 -3.58 18.78 1.84
N GLY A 108 -2.83 18.30 0.86
CA GLY A 108 -2.97 16.95 0.33
C GLY A 108 -1.67 16.38 -0.19
N LEU A 109 -1.69 15.08 -0.44
CA LEU A 109 -0.66 14.39 -1.20
C LEU A 109 -1.19 14.10 -2.60
N ALA A 110 -0.35 14.31 -3.61
CA ALA A 110 -0.63 13.99 -5.00
C ALA A 110 0.46 13.06 -5.54
N SER A 111 0.06 12.00 -6.25
CA SER A 111 1.00 11.03 -6.82
C SER A 111 1.62 11.50 -8.13
N GLU A 112 0.94 12.41 -8.84
CA GLU A 112 1.42 13.06 -10.05
C GLU A 112 1.04 14.53 -10.07
N PHE A 113 1.88 15.37 -10.67
CA PHE A 113 1.61 16.81 -10.83
C PHE A 113 2.15 17.35 -12.14
N VAL A 114 1.26 17.76 -13.04
CA VAL A 114 1.59 18.43 -14.31
C VAL A 114 1.46 19.94 -14.18
N SER A 115 0.35 20.43 -13.64
CA SER A 115 0.06 21.85 -13.42
C SER A 115 -0.92 22.06 -12.25
N GLU A 116 -1.20 23.31 -11.87
CA GLU A 116 -2.22 23.63 -10.84
C GLU A 116 -3.64 23.20 -11.23
N ASP A 117 -3.91 23.00 -12.52
CA ASP A 117 -5.18 22.50 -13.03
C ASP A 117 -5.14 20.99 -13.33
N GLU A 118 -3.99 20.34 -13.26
CA GLU A 118 -3.80 18.96 -13.69
C GLU A 118 -2.80 18.23 -12.79
N TYR A 119 -3.33 17.55 -11.77
CA TYR A 119 -2.58 16.69 -10.86
C TYR A 119 -3.51 15.63 -10.27
N HIS A 120 -2.94 14.50 -9.83
CA HIS A 120 -3.69 13.38 -9.26
C HIS A 120 -3.67 13.46 -7.73
N LEU A 121 -4.67 14.14 -7.14
CA LEU A 121 -4.74 14.28 -5.69
C LEU A 121 -5.19 12.97 -5.04
N CYS A 122 -4.41 12.44 -4.10
CA CYS A 122 -4.73 11.18 -3.42
C CYS A 122 -5.37 11.40 -2.04
N THR A 123 -5.03 12.49 -1.37
CA THR A 123 -5.51 12.79 -0.02
C THR A 123 -5.85 14.26 0.13
N ARG A 124 -6.77 14.58 1.03
CA ARG A 124 -7.10 15.97 1.39
C ARG A 124 -7.39 16.10 2.87
N ALA A 125 -6.95 17.20 3.46
CA ALA A 125 -7.23 17.56 4.84
C ALA A 125 -7.37 19.07 4.95
N LEU A 126 -8.29 19.52 5.82
CA LEU A 126 -8.23 20.86 6.38
C LEU A 126 -7.19 20.89 7.49
N ILE A 127 -6.47 21.99 7.60
CA ILE A 127 -5.59 22.25 8.74
C ILE A 127 -6.46 22.59 9.94
N LYS A 128 -6.26 21.90 11.06
CA LYS A 128 -6.99 22.13 12.30
C LYS A 128 -6.06 22.52 13.44
N SER A 129 -6.60 23.19 14.44
CA SER A 129 -5.92 23.38 15.72
C SER A 129 -5.81 22.07 16.50
N ALA A 130 -5.08 22.08 17.60
CA ALA A 130 -4.99 20.92 18.51
C ALA A 130 -6.35 20.52 19.10
N GLU A 131 -7.31 21.46 19.15
CA GLU A 131 -8.69 21.24 19.59
C GLU A 131 -9.60 20.68 18.48
N GLY A 132 -9.10 20.56 17.25
CA GLY A 132 -9.82 19.97 16.11
C GLY A 132 -10.61 20.97 15.25
N GLU A 133 -10.53 22.27 15.54
CA GLU A 133 -11.22 23.31 14.78
C GLU A 133 -10.41 23.69 13.52
N PRO A 134 -11.04 23.81 12.33
CA PRO A 134 -10.33 24.30 11.13
C PRO A 134 -9.70 25.67 11.34
N ILE A 135 -8.48 25.84 10.85
CA ILE A 135 -7.70 27.07 10.96
C ILE A 135 -6.99 27.40 9.64
N THR A 136 -6.65 28.67 9.48
CA THR A 136 -5.82 29.17 8.40
C THR A 136 -4.47 29.61 8.95
N ILE A 137 -3.39 29.13 8.35
CA ILE A 137 -2.02 29.54 8.61
C ILE A 137 -1.65 30.63 7.60
N THR A 138 -1.10 31.74 8.09
CA THR A 138 -0.50 32.79 7.25
C THR A 138 0.95 32.98 7.68
N LEU A 139 1.89 32.70 6.77
CA LEU A 139 3.32 32.79 7.06
C LEU A 139 3.82 34.23 6.98
N LYS A 140 4.68 34.61 7.92
CA LYS A 140 5.53 35.82 7.82
C LYS A 140 6.78 35.55 6.97
N GLU A 141 7.46 36.62 6.55
CA GLU A 141 8.68 36.53 5.70
C GLU A 141 9.83 35.73 6.35
N ASP A 142 9.87 35.66 7.69
CA ASP A 142 10.86 34.91 8.47
C ASP A 142 10.37 33.52 8.90
N GLU A 143 9.21 33.07 8.42
CA GLU A 143 8.59 31.79 8.77
C GLU A 143 8.60 30.80 7.61
N VAL A 144 8.57 29.52 7.94
CA VAL A 144 8.48 28.38 7.02
C VAL A 144 7.40 27.43 7.53
N LEU A 145 6.75 26.70 6.62
CA LEU A 145 5.78 25.68 6.96
C LEU A 145 6.38 24.30 6.70
N GLU A 146 6.51 23.49 7.74
CA GLU A 146 6.82 22.07 7.63
C GLU A 146 5.54 21.25 7.73
N ILE A 147 5.38 20.31 6.82
CA ILE A 147 4.26 19.36 6.79
C ILE A 147 4.83 17.96 6.88
N THR A 148 4.51 17.26 7.97
CA THR A 148 4.78 15.83 8.11
C THR A 148 3.51 15.06 7.80
N TYR A 149 3.55 14.25 6.75
CA TYR A 149 2.44 13.43 6.30
C TYR A 149 2.74 11.97 6.61
N ARG A 150 1.82 11.28 7.29
CA ARG A 150 1.94 9.85 7.61
C ARG A 150 0.78 9.08 6.99
N ILE A 151 1.10 8.02 6.27
CA ILE A 151 0.15 7.05 5.75
C ILE A 151 0.33 5.73 6.50
N TRP A 152 -0.80 5.07 6.76
CA TRP A 152 -0.85 3.74 7.34
C TRP A 152 -1.38 2.75 6.32
N GLN A 153 -0.73 1.59 6.25
CA GLN A 153 -1.22 0.43 5.55
C GLN A 153 -1.55 -0.64 6.59
N VAL A 154 -2.77 -1.16 6.51
CA VAL A 154 -3.32 -2.09 7.50
C VAL A 154 -3.64 -3.41 6.81
N PHE A 155 -3.11 -4.48 7.36
CA PHE A 155 -3.29 -5.84 6.85
C PHE A 155 -4.16 -6.65 7.80
N ASP A 156 -5.14 -7.36 7.25
CA ASP A 156 -5.94 -8.34 7.99
C ASP A 156 -5.14 -9.64 8.16
N LEU A 157 -5.04 -10.14 9.39
CA LEU A 157 -4.27 -11.35 9.73
C LEU A 157 -5.10 -12.64 9.69
N SER A 158 -6.41 -12.56 9.43
CA SER A 158 -7.26 -13.74 9.35
C SER A 158 -7.05 -14.53 8.06
N ASP A 159 -7.08 -15.86 8.18
CA ASP A 159 -7.08 -16.77 7.03
C ASP A 159 -8.27 -16.46 6.11
N LYS A 160 -7.99 -16.39 4.80
CA LYS A 160 -9.01 -16.29 3.76
C LYS A 160 -9.16 -17.64 3.08
N ASP A 161 -10.23 -18.35 3.40
CA ASP A 161 -10.60 -19.62 2.79
C ASP A 161 -11.49 -19.39 1.56
N PHE A 162 -11.16 -20.02 0.44
CA PHE A 162 -11.95 -19.99 -0.79
C PHE A 162 -11.82 -21.29 -1.58
N SER A 163 -12.59 -21.44 -2.66
CA SER A 163 -12.48 -22.57 -3.56
C SER A 163 -12.05 -22.12 -4.94
N ILE A 164 -11.09 -22.84 -5.52
CA ILE A 164 -10.68 -22.65 -6.90
C ILE A 164 -11.03 -23.89 -7.71
N LYS A 165 -11.18 -23.67 -9.02
CA LYS A 165 -11.38 -24.72 -9.98
C LYS A 165 -10.16 -24.78 -10.88
N ILE A 166 -9.55 -25.96 -10.96
CA ILE A 166 -8.44 -26.23 -11.87
C ILE A 166 -9.00 -27.02 -13.04
N THR A 167 -8.73 -26.54 -14.25
CA THR A 167 -9.11 -27.20 -15.50
C THR A 167 -7.85 -27.81 -16.10
N ASP A 168 -7.89 -29.11 -16.39
CA ASP A 168 -6.81 -29.78 -17.11
C ASP A 168 -6.89 -29.51 -18.63
N ASP A 169 -5.89 -29.99 -19.35
CA ASP A 169 -5.73 -29.84 -20.79
C ASP A 169 -6.79 -30.57 -21.64
N ILE A 170 -7.60 -31.44 -21.04
CA ILE A 170 -8.72 -32.13 -21.70
C ILE A 170 -10.10 -31.61 -21.23
N GLY A 171 -10.12 -30.53 -20.44
CA GLY A 171 -11.34 -29.87 -19.95
C GLY A 171 -11.95 -30.53 -18.70
N GLY A 172 -11.23 -31.44 -18.05
CA GLY A 172 -11.58 -31.99 -16.74
C GLY A 172 -11.43 -30.91 -15.67
N GLU A 173 -12.47 -30.76 -14.84
CA GLU A 173 -12.48 -29.78 -13.76
C GLU A 173 -12.31 -30.48 -12.41
N LYS A 174 -11.36 -30.00 -11.59
CA LYS A 174 -11.19 -30.44 -10.21
C LYS A 174 -11.25 -29.25 -9.26
N LEU A 175 -12.00 -29.40 -8.16
CA LEU A 175 -12.14 -28.38 -7.13
C LEU A 175 -11.07 -28.53 -6.06
N TYR A 176 -10.51 -27.39 -5.67
CA TYR A 176 -9.52 -27.25 -4.62
C TYR A 176 -10.02 -26.25 -3.58
N ASN A 177 -9.81 -26.58 -2.31
CA ASN A 177 -9.81 -25.60 -1.24
C ASN A 177 -8.49 -24.82 -1.31
N ALA A 178 -8.59 -23.51 -1.12
CA ALA A 178 -7.45 -22.64 -1.03
C ALA A 178 -7.54 -21.81 0.25
N ARG A 179 -6.38 -21.57 0.86
CA ARG A 179 -6.24 -20.72 2.04
C ARG A 179 -5.15 -19.70 1.80
N CYS A 180 -5.49 -18.43 1.87
CA CYS A 180 -4.55 -17.31 1.81
C CYS A 180 -4.31 -16.74 3.20
N ARG A 181 -3.04 -16.40 3.49
CA ARG A 181 -2.60 -15.77 4.73
C ARG A 181 -1.47 -14.77 4.43
N LEU A 182 -1.34 -13.73 5.25
CA LEU A 182 -0.14 -12.87 5.24
C LEU A 182 1.13 -13.68 5.57
N SER A 183 2.29 -13.20 5.14
CA SER A 183 3.58 -13.89 5.28
C SER A 183 4.70 -12.91 5.63
N GLY A 184 5.72 -13.37 6.35
CA GLY A 184 6.92 -12.58 6.64
C GLY A 184 6.75 -11.42 7.63
N ILE A 185 5.74 -11.42 8.51
CA ILE A 185 5.65 -10.39 9.55
C ILE A 185 6.85 -10.49 10.50
N GLY A 186 7.55 -9.37 10.69
CA GLY A 186 8.76 -9.31 11.52
C GLY A 186 10.00 -9.91 10.87
N ASP A 187 9.90 -10.37 9.61
CA ASP A 187 11.04 -10.75 8.80
C ASP A 187 11.64 -9.48 8.17
N GLU A 188 12.91 -9.19 8.47
CA GLU A 188 13.61 -8.03 7.90
C GLU A 188 13.64 -8.07 6.37
N GLY A 189 13.50 -9.24 5.74
CA GLY A 189 13.47 -9.37 4.28
C GLY A 189 12.13 -9.08 3.62
N ALA A 190 11.04 -8.95 4.38
CA ALA A 190 9.69 -8.73 3.86
C ALA A 190 9.36 -7.25 3.62
N TYR A 191 10.10 -6.34 4.28
CA TYR A 191 10.14 -4.88 4.10
C TYR A 191 8.76 -4.21 3.92
N TYR A 192 7.79 -4.55 4.77
CA TYR A 192 6.43 -4.01 4.67
C TYR A 192 6.39 -2.48 4.73
N GLU A 193 7.20 -1.88 5.59
CA GLU A 193 7.26 -0.45 5.82
C GLU A 193 7.84 0.34 4.63
N TYR A 194 8.59 -0.31 3.74
CA TYR A 194 9.10 0.31 2.50
C TYR A 194 8.02 0.43 1.42
N LYS A 195 6.94 -0.36 1.54
CA LYS A 195 5.87 -0.46 0.55
C LYS A 195 4.69 0.46 0.85
N ALA A 196 4.63 1.00 2.06
CA ALA A 196 3.55 1.87 2.50
C ALA A 196 3.46 3.13 1.61
N GLY A 197 2.35 3.23 0.87
CA GLY A 197 2.10 4.34 -0.05
C GLY A 197 2.51 4.08 -1.50
N MET A 198 2.98 2.89 -1.84
CA MET A 198 3.30 2.52 -3.23
C MET A 198 2.06 2.02 -4.00
N ALA A 199 2.06 2.23 -5.31
CA ALA A 199 1.06 1.62 -6.21
C ALA A 199 1.20 0.09 -6.25
N PHE A 200 0.12 -0.63 -6.57
CA PHE A 200 0.14 -2.09 -6.67
C PHE A 200 1.04 -2.56 -7.82
N ALA A 201 2.06 -3.32 -7.44
CA ALA A 201 3.04 -3.89 -8.35
C ALA A 201 3.58 -5.21 -7.79
N GLU A 202 4.29 -5.95 -8.66
CA GLU A 202 5.25 -6.95 -8.23
C GLU A 202 6.36 -6.28 -7.40
N ASP A 203 6.80 -6.94 -6.34
CA ASP A 203 7.85 -6.44 -5.47
C ASP A 203 9.25 -6.91 -5.89
N THR A 204 9.80 -6.27 -6.93
CA THR A 204 11.16 -6.56 -7.42
C THR A 204 12.26 -5.73 -6.77
N GLU A 205 11.92 -4.63 -6.08
CA GLU A 205 12.88 -3.61 -5.66
C GLU A 205 13.20 -3.64 -4.17
N TYR A 206 12.23 -4.03 -3.32
CA TYR A 206 12.33 -3.87 -1.87
C TYR A 206 12.20 -5.20 -1.13
N SER A 207 12.74 -6.28 -1.69
CA SER A 207 12.60 -7.62 -1.15
C SER A 207 13.95 -8.34 -1.03
N SER A 208 14.08 -9.20 -0.01
CA SER A 208 15.20 -10.14 0.06
C SER A 208 15.08 -11.24 -1.01
N GLU A 209 16.12 -12.07 -1.17
CA GLU A 209 16.07 -13.25 -2.07
C GLU A 209 14.86 -14.18 -1.81
N THR A 210 14.26 -14.14 -0.62
CA THR A 210 13.07 -14.93 -0.28
C THR A 210 11.78 -14.32 -0.83
N TYR A 211 11.70 -12.98 -0.90
CA TYR A 211 10.48 -12.25 -1.28
C TYR A 211 10.63 -11.52 -2.63
N ASN A 212 11.72 -11.72 -3.36
CA ASN A 212 11.99 -11.05 -4.65
C ASN A 212 11.39 -11.75 -5.86
N GLY A 213 10.55 -12.76 -5.64
CA GLY A 213 9.95 -13.54 -6.69
C GLY A 213 8.76 -14.34 -6.20
N PHE A 214 7.96 -14.82 -7.14
CA PHE A 214 6.79 -15.64 -6.85
C PHE A 214 7.19 -17.11 -6.85
N TYR A 215 7.31 -17.69 -5.67
CA TYR A 215 7.82 -19.06 -5.52
C TYR A 215 6.72 -20.07 -5.30
N SER A 216 6.91 -21.27 -5.83
CA SER A 216 6.09 -22.45 -5.54
C SER A 216 6.75 -23.33 -4.49
N TYR A 217 5.94 -24.07 -3.72
CA TYR A 217 6.41 -24.90 -2.61
C TYR A 217 5.67 -26.22 -2.50
N ALA A 218 6.37 -27.24 -1.99
CA ALA A 218 5.79 -28.55 -1.70
C ALA A 218 5.16 -28.63 -0.29
N GLY A 219 5.54 -27.71 0.61
CA GLY A 219 5.02 -27.64 1.97
C GLY A 219 3.72 -26.85 2.09
N ASP A 220 3.04 -27.05 3.23
CA ASP A 220 1.94 -26.21 3.69
C ASP A 220 2.37 -24.75 3.90
N ILE A 221 1.40 -23.84 3.97
CA ILE A 221 1.66 -22.48 4.44
C ILE A 221 2.10 -22.48 5.91
N GLY A 222 3.00 -21.56 6.26
CA GLY A 222 3.51 -21.38 7.62
C GLY A 222 2.71 -20.37 8.45
N GLU A 223 3.24 -20.03 9.62
CA GLU A 223 2.78 -18.89 10.43
C GLU A 223 2.93 -17.57 9.64
N VAL A 224 2.22 -16.52 10.07
CA VAL A 224 2.31 -15.18 9.45
C VAL A 224 3.73 -14.60 9.49
N THR A 225 4.59 -15.06 10.39
CA THR A 225 5.98 -14.63 10.54
C THR A 225 6.96 -15.40 9.66
N GLY A 226 6.47 -16.25 8.77
CA GLY A 226 7.31 -17.11 7.94
C GLY A 226 6.74 -17.34 6.55
N VAL A 227 7.42 -18.22 5.82
CA VAL A 227 7.09 -18.62 4.45
C VAL A 227 6.87 -20.13 4.38
N PRO A 228 6.24 -20.65 3.32
CA PRO A 228 6.13 -22.08 3.11
C PRO A 228 7.50 -22.77 2.98
N SER A 229 7.54 -24.08 3.24
CA SER A 229 8.77 -24.88 3.20
C SER A 229 8.93 -25.65 1.89
N ILE A 230 10.17 -26.01 1.54
CA ILE A 230 10.53 -26.77 0.33
C ILE A 230 10.24 -25.96 -0.95
N ASN A 231 11.08 -24.94 -1.21
CA ASN A 231 11.03 -24.13 -2.43
C ASN A 231 11.25 -25.00 -3.68
N MET A 232 10.34 -24.91 -4.64
CA MET A 232 10.32 -25.68 -5.90
C MET A 232 10.66 -24.86 -7.14
N GLY A 233 10.95 -23.57 -6.98
CA GLY A 233 11.30 -22.64 -8.05
C GLY A 233 10.34 -21.47 -8.17
N GLU A 234 10.86 -20.43 -8.80
CA GLU A 234 10.19 -19.17 -9.12
C GLU A 234 9.23 -19.33 -10.30
N ALA A 235 8.25 -18.43 -10.43
CA ALA A 235 7.38 -18.33 -11.58
C ALA A 235 8.14 -17.88 -12.83
N ALA A 236 7.70 -18.33 -14.00
CA ALA A 236 8.25 -17.89 -15.29
C ALA A 236 7.86 -16.44 -15.61
N SER A 237 6.65 -16.02 -15.21
CA SER A 237 6.21 -14.64 -15.38
C SER A 237 5.05 -14.30 -14.46
N VAL A 238 4.91 -13.01 -14.16
CA VAL A 238 3.73 -12.44 -13.52
C VAL A 238 3.17 -11.34 -14.39
N THR A 239 1.84 -11.30 -14.51
CA THR A 239 1.15 -10.28 -15.28
C THR A 239 0.05 -9.66 -14.44
N LEU A 240 -0.08 -8.34 -14.51
CA LEU A 240 -1.19 -7.59 -13.92
C LEU A 240 -2.23 -7.29 -14.98
N SER A 241 -3.50 -7.33 -14.61
CA SER A 241 -4.57 -6.80 -15.46
C SER A 241 -4.43 -5.28 -15.58
N ASP A 242 -5.07 -4.72 -16.61
CA ASP A 242 -5.38 -3.30 -16.61
C ASP A 242 -6.22 -2.97 -15.36
N TYR A 243 -5.99 -1.78 -14.82
CA TYR A 243 -6.78 -1.29 -13.69
C TYR A 243 -8.04 -0.59 -14.20
N GLU A 244 -9.17 -0.85 -13.55
CA GLU A 244 -10.43 -0.15 -13.78
C GLU A 244 -10.67 0.83 -12.62
N GLU A 245 -10.74 2.12 -12.93
CA GLU A 245 -10.99 3.19 -11.96
C GLU A 245 -12.31 2.95 -11.20
N GLY A 246 -12.30 3.16 -9.88
CA GLY A 246 -13.40 2.92 -8.97
C GLY A 246 -13.60 1.45 -8.58
N SER A 247 -12.86 0.51 -9.15
CA SER A 247 -12.98 -0.91 -8.81
C SER A 247 -12.38 -1.24 -7.44
N TYR A 248 -11.32 -0.52 -7.04
CA TYR A 248 -10.49 -0.83 -5.87
C TYR A 248 -10.05 -2.28 -5.78
N THR A 249 -9.91 -2.90 -6.96
CA THR A 249 -9.43 -4.27 -7.13
C THR A 249 -8.49 -4.36 -8.32
N ARG A 250 -7.54 -5.30 -8.28
CA ARG A 250 -6.70 -5.60 -9.43
C ARG A 250 -6.37 -7.08 -9.48
N ASP A 251 -6.38 -7.64 -10.68
CA ASP A 251 -6.09 -9.05 -10.89
C ASP A 251 -4.61 -9.24 -11.27
N MET A 252 -4.01 -10.28 -10.70
CA MET A 252 -2.67 -10.74 -10.97
C MET A 252 -2.73 -12.19 -11.45
N SER A 253 -1.92 -12.55 -12.43
CA SER A 253 -1.74 -13.94 -12.87
C SER A 253 -0.28 -14.33 -12.75
N ILE A 254 -0.03 -15.36 -11.94
CA ILE A 254 1.30 -15.96 -11.76
C ILE A 254 1.38 -17.19 -12.67
N PHE A 255 2.37 -17.24 -13.55
CA PHE A 255 2.55 -18.33 -14.51
C PHE A 255 3.79 -19.15 -14.20
N PHE A 256 3.60 -20.45 -13.98
CA PHE A 256 4.67 -21.44 -13.87
C PHE A 256 4.73 -22.24 -15.17
N GLY A 257 5.84 -22.12 -15.89
CA GLY A 257 6.09 -22.80 -17.15
C GLY A 257 6.40 -24.29 -16.97
N LEU A 258 6.84 -24.94 -18.05
CA LEU A 258 7.19 -26.37 -18.02
C LEU A 258 8.43 -26.66 -17.16
N ASP A 259 9.34 -25.69 -17.06
CA ASP A 259 10.59 -25.82 -16.31
C ASP A 259 10.48 -25.40 -14.85
N ASP A 260 9.35 -24.81 -14.46
CA ASP A 260 9.07 -24.26 -13.13
C ASP A 260 8.10 -25.15 -12.36
N ALA A 261 8.20 -25.17 -11.03
CA ALA A 261 7.29 -25.90 -10.15
C ALA A 261 7.06 -27.36 -10.61
N ARG A 262 8.12 -28.10 -10.97
CA ARG A 262 8.05 -29.39 -11.69
C ARG A 262 7.49 -30.59 -10.89
N PHE A 263 6.93 -30.34 -9.72
CA PHE A 263 6.36 -31.32 -8.80
C PHE A 263 4.98 -30.85 -8.33
N PRO A 264 4.22 -31.67 -7.59
CA PRO A 264 2.94 -31.23 -7.06
C PRO A 264 3.06 -29.97 -6.20
N VAL A 265 2.27 -28.94 -6.53
CA VAL A 265 2.31 -27.62 -5.89
C VAL A 265 1.33 -27.60 -4.73
N ARG A 266 1.86 -27.43 -3.51
CA ARG A 266 1.06 -27.33 -2.28
C ARG A 266 0.78 -25.88 -1.91
N SER A 267 1.74 -24.99 -2.11
CA SER A 267 1.56 -23.57 -1.82
C SER A 267 2.39 -22.66 -2.72
N VAL A 268 2.04 -21.37 -2.72
CA VAL A 268 2.71 -20.31 -3.48
C VAL A 268 2.93 -19.09 -2.57
N LEU A 269 4.11 -18.47 -2.66
CA LEU A 269 4.43 -17.17 -2.06
C LEU A 269 4.18 -16.06 -3.10
N VAL A 270 3.55 -14.99 -2.65
CA VAL A 270 3.01 -13.89 -3.47
C VAL A 270 3.45 -12.55 -2.87
N PRO A 271 4.70 -12.12 -3.13
CA PRO A 271 5.19 -10.83 -2.67
C PRO A 271 4.70 -9.69 -3.59
N THR A 272 4.14 -8.64 -2.99
CA THR A 272 3.62 -7.46 -3.71
C THR A 272 3.89 -6.20 -2.89
N THR A 273 3.77 -5.03 -3.52
CA THR A 273 3.73 -3.74 -2.78
C THR A 273 2.50 -3.61 -1.87
N MET A 274 1.48 -4.46 -2.05
CA MET A 274 0.31 -4.55 -1.17
C MET A 274 0.45 -5.64 -0.09
N GLY A 275 1.68 -6.07 0.20
CA GLY A 275 2.01 -7.08 1.21
C GLY A 275 2.47 -8.41 0.62
N ASN A 276 2.96 -9.29 1.49
CA ASN A 276 3.41 -10.63 1.11
C ASN A 276 2.41 -11.67 1.58
N TYR A 277 1.97 -12.53 0.68
CA TYR A 277 0.94 -13.51 0.96
C TYR A 277 1.42 -14.92 0.64
N GLN A 278 0.85 -15.90 1.32
CA GLN A 278 1.08 -17.31 1.06
C GLN A 278 -0.26 -18.00 0.85
N ILE A 279 -0.36 -18.83 -0.20
CA ILE A 279 -1.60 -19.50 -0.58
C ILE A 279 -1.36 -21.00 -0.60
N GLN A 280 -2.11 -21.76 0.21
CA GLN A 280 -2.10 -23.22 0.20
C GLN A 280 -3.26 -23.78 -0.60
N TYR A 281 -3.04 -24.90 -1.29
CA TYR A 281 -4.03 -25.63 -2.08
C TYR A 281 -4.18 -27.06 -1.60
N GLY A 282 -5.43 -27.53 -1.53
CA GLY A 282 -5.75 -28.90 -1.20
C GLY A 282 -7.00 -29.36 -1.94
N SER A 283 -6.92 -30.48 -2.65
CA SER A 283 -8.10 -30.97 -3.36
C SER A 283 -9.24 -31.29 -2.40
N GLN A 284 -10.49 -30.99 -2.79
CA GLN A 284 -11.62 -31.16 -1.87
C GLN A 284 -11.89 -32.61 -1.45
N GLN A 285 -11.40 -33.58 -2.24
CA GLN A 285 -11.62 -35.00 -1.99
C GLN A 285 -10.65 -35.60 -0.97
N SER A 286 -9.38 -35.19 -1.02
CA SER A 286 -8.28 -35.87 -0.32
C SER A 286 -7.21 -34.93 0.25
N ASP A 287 -7.40 -33.62 0.13
CA ASP A 287 -6.40 -32.60 0.48
C ASP A 287 -5.07 -32.74 -0.30
N ASP A 288 -5.08 -33.44 -1.43
CA ASP A 288 -3.87 -33.55 -2.26
C ASP A 288 -3.46 -32.21 -2.89
N PRO A 289 -2.15 -31.95 -3.09
CA PRO A 289 -1.66 -30.76 -3.82
C PRO A 289 -2.11 -30.74 -5.29
N ILE A 290 -1.87 -29.61 -5.96
CA ILE A 290 -2.09 -29.49 -7.40
C ILE A 290 -1.07 -30.39 -8.11
N PRO A 291 -1.49 -31.39 -8.92
CA PRO A 291 -0.58 -32.41 -9.46
C PRO A 291 0.19 -31.91 -10.69
N LYS A 292 0.85 -30.75 -10.60
CA LYS A 292 1.69 -30.22 -11.69
C LYS A 292 2.88 -31.16 -11.94
N SER A 293 3.19 -31.38 -13.20
CA SER A 293 4.41 -32.06 -13.64
C SER A 293 5.21 -31.19 -14.62
N LYS A 294 6.36 -31.70 -15.05
CA LYS A 294 7.18 -31.06 -16.10
C LYS A 294 6.50 -30.98 -17.49
N ASN A 295 5.34 -31.64 -17.66
CA ASN A 295 4.57 -31.60 -18.90
C ASN A 295 3.41 -30.59 -18.83
N ASP A 296 3.17 -30.01 -17.65
CA ASP A 296 2.02 -29.16 -17.39
C ASP A 296 2.50 -27.74 -17.11
N THR A 297 1.66 -26.77 -17.45
CA THR A 297 1.81 -25.39 -16.99
C THR A 297 0.77 -25.10 -15.93
N LEU A 298 1.03 -24.09 -15.09
CA LEU A 298 0.08 -23.67 -14.05
C LEU A 298 -0.04 -22.15 -14.08
N THR A 299 -1.27 -21.66 -14.16
CA THR A 299 -1.59 -20.24 -13.96
C THR A 299 -2.42 -20.10 -12.71
N VAL A 300 -1.97 -19.22 -11.81
CA VAL A 300 -2.67 -18.89 -10.57
C VAL A 300 -3.21 -17.46 -10.67
N PRO A 301 -4.52 -17.27 -10.90
CA PRO A 301 -5.15 -15.96 -10.85
C PRO A 301 -5.42 -15.56 -9.39
N ILE A 302 -5.12 -14.32 -9.04
CA ILE A 302 -5.33 -13.74 -7.71
C ILE A 302 -5.95 -12.35 -7.89
N ARG A 303 -6.98 -12.06 -7.11
CA ARG A 303 -7.57 -10.72 -7.02
C ARG A 303 -7.15 -10.06 -5.72
N PHE A 304 -6.56 -8.88 -5.83
CA PHE A 304 -6.31 -8.00 -4.70
C PHE A 304 -7.43 -6.98 -4.59
N THR A 305 -7.80 -6.63 -3.35
CA THR A 305 -8.82 -5.65 -3.04
C THR A 305 -8.34 -4.78 -1.89
N TRP A 306 -8.60 -3.48 -1.94
CA TRP A 306 -8.26 -2.55 -0.87
C TRP A 306 -9.40 -1.58 -0.60
N SER A 307 -9.36 -0.93 0.56
CA SER A 307 -10.36 0.05 0.97
C SER A 307 -9.75 1.06 1.92
N ARG A 308 -10.51 2.11 2.22
CA ARG A 308 -10.21 2.98 3.37
C ARG A 308 -10.30 2.17 4.66
N TYR A 309 -9.43 2.50 5.59
CA TYR A 309 -9.44 1.96 6.94
C TYR A 309 -10.22 2.90 7.88
N GLU A 310 -11.21 2.35 8.58
CA GLU A 310 -12.10 3.10 9.47
C GLU A 310 -11.86 2.84 10.97
N GLY A 311 -10.92 1.94 11.29
CA GLY A 311 -10.55 1.67 12.68
C GLY A 311 -9.56 2.69 13.25
N ASP A 312 -9.11 2.42 14.48
CA ASP A 312 -8.16 3.28 15.19
C ASP A 312 -6.72 3.01 14.75
N LEU A 313 -5.93 4.08 14.73
CA LEU A 313 -4.50 4.10 14.41
C LEU A 313 -3.74 4.75 15.56
N ASN A 314 -2.57 4.23 15.88
CA ASN A 314 -1.73 4.86 16.89
C ASN A 314 -1.00 6.07 16.30
N VAL A 315 -1.54 7.26 16.49
CA VAL A 315 -1.00 8.52 15.92
C VAL A 315 -0.04 9.24 16.88
N THR A 316 0.47 8.57 17.91
CA THR A 316 1.42 9.20 18.84
C THR A 316 2.81 9.35 18.21
N GLU A 317 3.37 10.56 18.31
CA GLU A 317 4.80 10.83 18.36
C GLU A 317 5.15 11.42 19.73
#